data_AF-A0A377VYL9-F1
#
_entry.id   AF-A0A377VYL9-F1
#
_cell.length_a   1.000
_cell.length_b   1.000
_cell.length_c   1.000
_cell.angle_alpha   90.00
_cell.angle_beta   90.00
_cell.angle_gamma   90.00
#
_symmetry.space_group_name_H-M   'P 1'
#
loop_
_entity.id
_entity.type
_entity.pdbx_description
1 polymer ?
#
loop_
_entity_poly.entity_id
_entity_poly.type
_entity_poly.pdbx_seq_one_letter_code
_entity_poly.pdbx_strand_id
1 'polypeptide(L)'
;MLWSEFPAGPQLLHALACNEIDFGTTGEAPPVFAQASNSELMYVAWEPPAPRSVAMVVPQESDIRQLSDLRGKRIALNKGSNVHWLLLQILEDAGLGLNDVRVVYTPPKYPLTASDYLAVDAWMMWDPLLSDAEHTGELRVVASGEGRVNNHQFYLSRRDYLAQHGDIMRCLLTELTHTGQFIDSHRGEAARLLSAELGIDAPVAEHGPRPPQPSPAADGSVGDPRPADHRRSLLRPRAYRQTGPGARSGVVRRTRAGRHQTADGGQLAKFARYLPDCSGADSLDLMAMLP
;
A
#
# COMPACT_ATOMS: atom_id res chain seq x y z
N MET A 1 -7.79 -9.29 -18.86
CA MET A 1 -7.91 -8.18 -17.88
C MET A 1 -6.79 -7.15 -18.09
N LEU A 2 -6.92 -5.88 -17.66
CA LEU A 2 -5.85 -4.86 -17.75
C LEU A 2 -5.37 -4.46 -16.35
N TRP A 3 -4.06 -4.46 -16.13
CA TRP A 3 -3.43 -4.01 -14.88
C TRP A 3 -2.79 -2.64 -15.03
N SER A 4 -3.00 -1.77 -14.05
CA SER A 4 -2.41 -0.43 -13.98
C SER A 4 -1.78 -0.21 -12.62
N GLU A 5 -0.58 0.37 -12.61
CA GLU A 5 0.16 0.69 -11.40
C GLU A 5 -0.14 2.10 -10.92
N PHE A 6 -0.27 2.26 -9.60
CA PHE A 6 -0.52 3.55 -8.94
C PHE A 6 0.52 3.82 -7.86
N PRO A 7 1.05 5.05 -7.74
CA PRO A 7 2.10 5.37 -6.76
C PRO A 7 1.73 5.06 -5.31
N ALA A 8 0.47 5.25 -4.93
CA ALA A 8 -0.07 4.89 -3.62
C ALA A 8 -1.61 4.76 -3.65
N GLY A 9 -2.19 4.29 -2.54
CA GLY A 9 -3.61 4.09 -2.33
C GLY A 9 -4.48 5.31 -2.62
N PRO A 10 -4.14 6.54 -2.17
CA PRO A 10 -4.94 7.71 -2.49
C PRO A 10 -5.12 7.97 -4.00
N GLN A 11 -4.09 7.75 -4.81
CA GLN A 11 -4.15 7.88 -6.27
C GLN A 11 -5.02 6.78 -6.89
N LEU A 12 -4.88 5.55 -6.41
CA LEU A 12 -5.72 4.42 -6.83
C LEU A 12 -7.19 4.67 -6.51
N LEU A 13 -7.51 5.16 -5.31
CA LEU A 13 -8.89 5.47 -4.93
C LEU A 13 -9.49 6.63 -5.72
N HIS A 14 -8.67 7.59 -6.13
CA HIS A 14 -9.11 8.63 -7.04
C HIS A 14 -9.50 8.04 -8.41
N ALA A 15 -8.67 7.16 -8.98
CA ALA A 15 -8.98 6.47 -10.23
C ALA A 15 -10.26 5.60 -10.13
N LEU A 16 -10.42 4.89 -9.00
CA LEU A 16 -11.62 4.11 -8.72
C LEU A 16 -12.87 5.01 -8.61
N ALA A 17 -12.76 6.17 -7.97
CA ALA A 17 -13.87 7.14 -7.87
C ALA A 17 -14.22 7.81 -9.21
N CYS A 18 -13.26 7.92 -10.14
CA CYS A 18 -13.42 8.50 -11.48
C CYS A 18 -13.84 7.48 -12.55
N ASN A 19 -14.12 6.22 -12.16
CA ASN A 19 -14.43 5.11 -13.07
C ASN A 19 -13.30 4.81 -14.09
N GLU A 20 -12.05 5.10 -13.72
CA GLU A 20 -10.88 4.77 -14.55
C GLU A 20 -10.40 3.32 -14.33
N ILE A 21 -10.70 2.77 -13.17
CA ILE A 21 -10.49 1.37 -12.79
C ILE A 21 -11.73 0.83 -12.07
N ASP A 22 -11.90 -0.48 -12.09
CA ASP A 22 -13.06 -1.16 -11.48
C ASP A 22 -12.72 -1.87 -10.16
N PHE A 23 -11.43 -2.15 -9.96
CA PHE A 23 -10.89 -2.91 -8.85
C PHE A 23 -9.50 -2.37 -8.50
N GLY A 24 -9.16 -2.40 -7.22
CA GLY A 24 -7.79 -2.16 -6.79
C GLY A 24 -7.54 -2.57 -5.35
N THR A 25 -6.29 -2.42 -4.91
CA THR A 25 -5.86 -2.77 -3.56
C THR A 25 -5.21 -1.56 -2.90
N THR A 26 -5.51 -1.34 -1.62
CA THR A 26 -4.87 -0.30 -0.81
C THR A 26 -4.69 -0.75 0.61
N GLY A 27 -3.85 -0.04 1.36
CA GLY A 27 -3.82 -0.15 2.81
C GLY A 27 -5.15 0.18 3.53
N GLU A 28 -5.19 -0.06 4.84
CA GLU A 28 -6.32 0.21 5.74
C GLU A 28 -6.74 1.68 5.90
N ALA A 29 -5.79 2.63 5.80
CA ALA A 29 -6.08 4.04 6.02
C ALA A 29 -6.73 4.76 4.82
N PRO A 30 -6.25 4.61 3.57
CA PRO A 30 -6.80 5.33 2.41
C PRO A 30 -8.33 5.21 2.22
N PRO A 31 -8.95 4.02 2.33
CA PRO A 31 -10.38 3.86 2.11
C PRO A 31 -11.23 4.65 3.10
N VAL A 32 -10.77 4.79 4.35
CA VAL A 32 -11.45 5.61 5.38
C VAL A 32 -11.52 7.08 4.94
N PHE A 33 -10.43 7.61 4.37
CA PHE A 33 -10.43 8.98 3.82
C PHE A 33 -11.35 9.14 2.61
N ALA A 34 -11.41 8.14 1.73
CA ALA A 34 -12.30 8.17 0.57
C ALA A 34 -13.78 8.07 0.98
N GLN A 35 -14.11 7.20 1.93
CA GLN A 35 -15.47 7.06 2.46
C GLN A 35 -15.93 8.30 3.24
N ALA A 36 -15.02 8.97 3.97
CA ALA A 36 -15.32 10.26 4.59
C ALA A 36 -15.68 11.36 3.57
N SER A 37 -15.35 11.15 2.29
CA SER A 37 -15.71 12.01 1.17
C SER A 37 -16.91 11.47 0.37
N ASN A 38 -17.72 10.58 0.95
CA ASN A 38 -18.91 9.94 0.36
C ASN A 38 -18.64 9.07 -0.88
N SER A 39 -17.48 8.41 -0.96
CA SER A 39 -17.21 7.45 -2.04
C SER A 39 -17.97 6.13 -1.80
N GLU A 40 -18.64 5.61 -2.84
CA GLU A 40 -19.39 4.32 -2.80
C GLU A 40 -18.48 3.10 -3.01
N LEU A 41 -17.39 3.05 -2.24
CA LEU A 41 -16.43 1.96 -2.25
C LEU A 41 -16.93 0.76 -1.45
N MET A 42 -16.70 -0.42 -1.98
CA MET A 42 -16.99 -1.69 -1.33
C MET A 42 -15.68 -2.45 -1.08
N TYR A 43 -15.50 -2.91 0.16
CA TYR A 43 -14.48 -3.89 0.51
C TYR A 43 -14.93 -5.26 0.01
N VAL A 44 -14.12 -5.90 -0.82
CA VAL A 44 -14.44 -7.21 -1.41
C VAL A 44 -13.60 -8.33 -0.81
N ALA A 45 -12.38 -8.01 -0.38
CA ALA A 45 -11.51 -8.92 0.35
C ALA A 45 -10.47 -8.15 1.17
N TRP A 46 -9.71 -8.85 2.00
CA TRP A 46 -8.62 -8.30 2.80
C TRP A 46 -7.50 -9.31 3.03
N GLU A 47 -6.29 -8.81 3.28
CA GLU A 47 -5.13 -9.60 3.68
C GLU A 47 -4.89 -9.51 5.19
N PRO A 48 -4.48 -10.59 5.87
CA PRO A 48 -3.98 -10.60 7.24
C PRO A 48 -3.03 -9.47 7.64
N PRO A 49 -2.98 -9.10 8.94
CA PRO A 49 -2.14 -8.01 9.42
C PRO A 49 -0.65 -8.22 9.08
N ALA A 50 0.00 -7.16 8.61
CA ALA A 50 1.43 -7.11 8.34
C ALA A 50 2.10 -5.93 9.08
N PRO A 51 2.04 -5.86 10.42
CA PRO A 51 2.49 -4.70 11.20
C PRO A 51 4.00 -4.44 11.11
N ARG A 52 4.80 -5.48 10.83
CA ARG A 52 6.26 -5.35 10.64
C ARG A 52 6.65 -4.83 9.26
N SER A 53 5.71 -4.75 8.33
CA SER A 53 5.97 -4.34 6.95
C SER A 53 5.82 -2.85 6.69
N VAL A 54 5.69 -2.09 7.77
CA VAL A 54 5.67 -0.64 7.80
C VAL A 54 6.51 -0.19 8.99
N ALA A 55 7.35 0.81 8.79
CA ALA A 55 8.21 1.31 9.84
C ALA A 55 8.64 2.76 9.61
N MET A 56 8.98 3.43 10.71
CA MET A 56 9.84 4.60 10.68
C MET A 56 11.30 4.14 10.73
N VAL A 57 12.08 4.55 9.74
CA VAL A 57 13.51 4.28 9.65
C VAL A 57 14.34 5.55 9.70
N VAL A 58 15.54 5.44 10.23
CA VAL A 58 16.53 6.52 10.34
C VAL A 58 17.91 5.99 9.93
N PRO A 59 18.87 6.87 9.59
CA PRO A 59 20.25 6.43 9.34
C PRO A 59 20.80 5.69 10.56
N GLN A 60 21.67 4.70 10.34
CA GLN A 60 22.26 3.89 11.42
C GLN A 60 22.87 4.76 12.53
N GLU A 61 23.59 5.80 12.13
CA GLU A 61 24.28 6.76 13.00
C GLU A 61 23.39 7.91 13.51
N SER A 62 22.08 7.87 13.25
CA SER A 62 21.15 8.91 13.71
C SER A 62 21.05 8.98 15.23
N ASP A 63 20.99 10.20 15.74
CA ASP A 63 20.72 10.54 17.14
C ASP A 63 19.27 10.23 17.57
N ILE A 64 18.36 9.90 16.65
CA ILE A 64 16.96 9.55 16.97
C ILE A 64 16.89 8.11 17.51
N ARG A 65 17.09 7.92 18.81
CA ARG A 65 17.17 6.58 19.43
C ARG A 65 15.85 6.13 20.04
N GLN A 66 14.97 7.08 20.37
CA GLN A 66 13.68 6.85 21.02
C GLN A 66 12.62 7.84 20.50
N LEU A 67 11.35 7.55 20.77
CA LEU A 67 10.24 8.33 20.19
C LEU A 67 10.21 9.80 20.64
N SER A 68 10.68 10.11 21.84
CA SER A 68 10.78 11.50 22.33
C SER A 68 11.76 12.36 21.50
N ASP A 69 12.71 11.73 20.81
CA ASP A 69 13.71 12.44 20.01
C ASP A 69 13.11 12.97 18.69
N LEU A 70 11.87 12.61 18.36
CA LEU A 70 11.18 13.02 17.14
C LEU A 70 10.80 14.51 17.15
N ARG A 71 10.75 15.16 18.32
CA ARG A 71 10.41 16.58 18.43
C ARG A 71 11.37 17.44 17.59
N GLY A 72 10.79 18.22 16.69
CA GLY A 72 11.47 19.12 15.76
C GLY A 72 12.08 18.43 14.53
N LYS A 73 12.01 17.09 14.43
CA LYS A 73 12.57 16.33 13.32
C LYS A 73 11.73 16.44 12.05
N ARG A 74 12.40 16.29 10.91
CA ARG A 74 11.82 16.24 9.56
C ARG A 74 11.55 14.79 9.19
N ILE A 75 10.31 14.46 8.86
CA ILE A 75 9.88 13.09 8.62
C ILE A 75 9.25 12.99 7.23
N ALA A 76 9.84 12.19 6.34
CA ALA A 76 9.35 11.95 4.99
C ALA A 76 8.25 10.87 4.98
N LEU A 77 7.13 11.14 4.29
CA LEU A 77 6.07 10.14 4.04
C LEU A 77 5.15 10.53 2.89
N ASN A 78 4.41 9.58 2.33
CA ASN A 78 3.35 9.85 1.36
C ASN A 78 2.04 10.24 2.06
N LYS A 79 1.43 11.35 1.65
CA LYS A 79 0.24 11.90 2.31
C LYS A 79 -0.95 10.95 2.20
N GLY A 80 -1.53 10.58 3.35
CA GLY A 80 -2.80 9.84 3.42
C GLY A 80 -2.67 8.33 3.25
N SER A 81 -1.46 7.79 3.35
CA SER A 81 -1.18 6.35 3.30
C SER A 81 -1.26 5.67 4.67
N ASN A 82 -1.07 4.35 4.69
CA ASN A 82 -0.89 3.59 5.94
C ASN A 82 0.30 4.09 6.77
N VAL A 83 1.38 4.50 6.13
CA VAL A 83 2.53 5.01 6.89
C VAL A 83 2.31 6.42 7.42
N HIS A 84 1.39 7.20 6.82
CA HIS A 84 0.89 8.42 7.44
C HIS A 84 0.10 8.10 8.72
N TRP A 85 -0.77 7.09 8.67
CA TRP A 85 -1.51 6.61 9.84
C TRP A 85 -0.56 6.11 10.93
N LEU A 86 0.45 5.31 10.57
CA LEU A 86 1.48 4.85 11.50
C LEU A 86 2.22 6.01 12.17
N LEU A 87 2.58 7.08 11.42
CA LEU A 87 3.23 8.23 12.03
C LEU A 87 2.35 8.85 13.13
N LEU A 88 1.04 8.95 12.92
CA LEU A 88 0.14 9.49 13.95
C LEU A 88 0.17 8.66 15.23
N GLN A 89 0.17 7.33 15.10
CA GLN A 89 0.27 6.41 16.24
C GLN A 89 1.63 6.50 16.94
N ILE A 90 2.74 6.61 16.19
CA ILE A 90 4.08 6.79 16.74
C ILE A 90 4.18 8.11 17.53
N LEU A 91 3.61 9.20 17.03
CA LEU A 91 3.61 10.49 17.71
C LEU A 91 2.74 10.45 18.98
N GLU A 92 1.59 9.78 18.92
CA GLU A 92 0.71 9.61 20.08
C GLU A 92 1.41 8.85 21.21
N ASP A 93 2.09 7.74 20.91
CA ASP A 93 2.93 7.01 21.87
C ASP A 93 4.01 7.88 22.52
N ALA A 94 4.54 8.85 21.76
CA ALA A 94 5.56 9.78 22.21
C ALA A 94 4.99 10.98 23.01
N GLY A 95 3.67 11.11 23.12
CA GLY A 95 3.01 12.30 23.65
C GLY A 95 3.25 13.56 22.78
N LEU A 96 3.48 13.37 21.48
CA LEU A 96 3.73 14.41 20.49
C LEU A 96 2.50 14.60 19.58
N GLY A 97 2.33 15.81 19.06
CA GLY A 97 1.40 16.10 17.99
C GLY A 97 2.11 16.31 16.64
N LEU A 98 1.35 16.34 15.54
CA LEU A 98 1.89 16.69 14.22
C LEU A 98 2.61 18.05 14.19
N ASN A 99 2.20 19.00 15.06
CA ASN A 99 2.84 20.32 15.16
C ASN A 99 4.22 20.26 15.83
N ASP A 100 4.57 19.15 16.48
CA ASP A 100 5.87 18.95 17.11
C ASP A 100 6.90 18.40 16.13
N VAL A 101 6.52 18.06 14.89
CA VAL A 101 7.42 17.54 13.84
C VAL A 101 7.23 18.30 12.53
N ARG A 102 8.15 18.10 11.57
CA ARG A 102 8.06 18.68 10.23
C ARG A 102 7.81 17.56 9.21
N VAL A 103 6.56 17.38 8.79
CA VAL A 103 6.23 16.36 7.79
C VAL A 103 6.61 16.85 6.40
N VAL A 104 7.39 16.03 5.67
CA VAL A 104 7.77 16.27 4.28
C VAL A 104 7.04 15.25 3.41
N TYR A 105 6.10 15.73 2.60
CA TYR A 105 5.33 14.84 1.74
C TYR A 105 6.10 14.49 0.48
N THR A 106 6.47 13.22 0.33
CA THR A 106 7.20 12.69 -0.82
C THR A 106 6.73 11.28 -1.15
N PRO A 107 6.78 10.85 -2.43
CA PRO A 107 6.72 9.43 -2.75
C PRO A 107 7.79 8.64 -1.98
N PRO A 108 7.53 7.37 -1.68
CA PRO A 108 8.52 6.47 -1.10
C PRO A 108 9.68 6.27 -2.08
N LYS A 109 10.87 6.02 -1.55
CA LYS A 109 12.07 5.81 -2.34
C LYS A 109 13.10 5.03 -1.55
N TYR A 110 13.72 4.08 -2.21
CA TYR A 110 14.98 3.46 -1.83
C TYR A 110 15.66 2.92 -3.10
N PRO A 111 17.01 2.96 -3.26
CA PRO A 111 18.01 3.52 -2.34
C PRO A 111 17.93 5.06 -2.22
N LEU A 112 18.41 5.57 -1.08
CA LEU A 112 18.47 7.00 -0.81
C LEU A 112 19.73 7.63 -1.43
N THR A 113 19.61 8.87 -1.92
CA THR A 113 20.73 9.67 -2.40
C THR A 113 21.24 10.61 -1.31
N ALA A 114 22.45 11.15 -1.47
CA ALA A 114 23.01 12.13 -0.54
C ALA A 114 22.07 13.31 -0.25
N SER A 115 21.32 13.78 -1.27
CA SER A 115 20.33 14.84 -1.10
C SER A 115 19.15 14.43 -0.22
N ASP A 116 18.73 13.17 -0.26
CA ASP A 116 17.64 12.68 0.60
C ASP A 116 18.07 12.71 2.07
N TYR A 117 19.28 12.22 2.35
CA TYR A 117 19.88 12.23 3.70
C TYR A 117 20.03 13.65 4.28
N LEU A 118 20.17 14.66 3.44
CA LEU A 118 20.19 16.07 3.87
C LEU A 118 18.78 16.66 4.04
N ALA A 119 17.77 16.12 3.35
CA ALA A 119 16.43 16.70 3.28
C ALA A 119 15.58 16.40 4.52
N VAL A 120 15.70 15.21 5.10
CA VAL A 120 14.91 14.76 6.26
C VAL A 120 15.74 13.97 7.26
N ASP A 121 15.20 13.76 8.46
CA ASP A 121 15.89 13.07 9.56
C ASP A 121 15.36 11.63 9.75
N ALA A 122 14.16 11.33 9.24
CA ALA A 122 13.54 10.01 9.25
C ALA A 122 12.65 9.80 8.02
N TRP A 123 12.44 8.54 7.64
CA TRP A 123 11.54 8.13 6.55
C TRP A 123 10.52 7.13 7.07
N MET A 124 9.28 7.31 6.66
CA MET A 124 8.25 6.30 6.79
C MET A 124 8.32 5.39 5.56
N MET A 125 8.57 4.10 5.77
CA MET A 125 8.77 3.10 4.73
C MET A 125 7.87 1.89 4.93
N TRP A 126 7.77 1.09 3.88
CA TRP A 126 7.04 -0.17 3.85
C TRP A 126 7.69 -1.14 2.86
N ASP A 127 7.29 -2.40 2.93
CA ASP A 127 7.86 -3.44 2.07
C ASP A 127 7.45 -3.29 0.60
N PRO A 128 8.35 -3.60 -0.35
CA PRO A 128 9.67 -4.22 -0.15
C PRO A 128 10.82 -3.23 0.08
N LEU A 129 10.56 -1.91 0.03
CA LEU A 129 11.62 -0.90 0.21
C LEU A 129 12.19 -0.92 1.63
N LEU A 130 11.35 -1.23 2.62
CA LEU A 130 11.78 -1.44 4.01
C LEU A 130 12.74 -2.63 4.12
N SER A 131 12.36 -3.80 3.61
CA SER A 131 13.24 -4.98 3.56
C SER A 131 14.56 -4.69 2.83
N ASP A 132 14.53 -3.94 1.72
CA ASP A 132 15.74 -3.56 0.97
C ASP A 132 16.66 -2.63 1.79
N ALA A 133 16.06 -1.66 2.48
CA ALA A 133 16.76 -0.78 3.41
C ALA A 133 17.37 -1.50 4.61
N GLU A 134 16.68 -2.49 5.17
CA GLU A 134 17.19 -3.31 6.28
C GLU A 134 18.34 -4.22 5.82
N HIS A 135 18.29 -4.72 4.59
CA HIS A 135 19.30 -5.62 4.07
C HIS A 135 20.68 -4.95 3.90
N THR A 136 20.72 -3.67 3.51
CA THR A 136 22.00 -2.95 3.35
C THR A 136 22.63 -2.52 4.67
N GLY A 137 21.83 -2.42 5.74
CA GLY A 137 22.28 -1.95 7.05
C GLY A 137 22.56 -0.44 7.14
N GLU A 138 22.21 0.35 6.12
CA GLU A 138 22.37 1.81 6.14
C GLU A 138 21.34 2.50 7.04
N LEU A 139 20.15 1.90 7.15
CA LEU A 139 19.02 2.39 7.92
C LEU A 139 18.66 1.41 9.04
N ARG A 140 18.10 1.94 10.14
CA ARG A 140 17.50 1.15 11.21
C ARG A 140 16.07 1.57 11.50
N VAL A 141 15.27 0.59 11.91
CA VAL A 141 13.92 0.81 12.42
C VAL A 141 13.96 1.50 13.79
N VAL A 142 13.20 2.57 13.94
CA VAL A 142 12.91 3.24 15.23
C VAL A 142 11.60 2.70 15.81
N ALA A 143 10.59 2.54 14.96
CA ALA A 143 9.29 2.00 15.33
C ALA A 143 8.62 1.34 14.13
N SER A 144 8.14 0.12 14.32
CA SER A 144 7.28 -0.60 13.36
C SER A 144 5.80 -0.34 13.68
N GLY A 145 4.92 -0.91 12.85
CA GLY A 145 3.49 -0.98 13.14
C GLY A 145 3.12 -1.90 14.31
N GLU A 146 4.04 -2.69 14.86
CA GLU A 146 3.71 -3.61 15.97
C GLU A 146 3.19 -2.86 17.19
N GLY A 147 2.03 -3.31 17.69
CA GLY A 147 1.31 -2.68 18.79
C GLY A 147 0.65 -1.34 18.45
N ARG A 148 0.71 -0.87 17.19
CA ARG A 148 0.20 0.44 16.74
C ARG A 148 -0.85 0.33 15.66
N VAL A 149 -0.56 -0.44 14.62
CA VAL A 149 -1.41 -0.59 13.43
C VAL A 149 -1.39 -2.04 12.97
N ASN A 150 -2.47 -2.51 12.36
CA ASN A 150 -2.49 -3.86 11.78
C ASN A 150 -1.82 -3.88 10.41
N ASN A 151 -1.88 -2.76 9.67
CA ASN A 151 -1.39 -2.65 8.31
C ASN A 151 -2.04 -3.68 7.37
N HIS A 152 -3.37 -3.79 7.43
CA HIS A 152 -4.12 -4.60 6.46
C HIS A 152 -4.01 -4.02 5.04
N GLN A 153 -4.04 -4.92 4.06
CA GLN A 153 -4.36 -4.59 2.68
C GLN A 153 -5.81 -4.96 2.40
N PHE A 154 -6.52 -4.09 1.70
CA PHE A 154 -7.91 -4.26 1.34
C PHE A 154 -8.07 -4.22 -0.17
N TYR A 155 -8.89 -5.13 -0.67
CA TYR A 155 -9.34 -5.16 -2.05
C TYR A 155 -10.67 -4.42 -2.15
N LEU A 156 -10.75 -3.52 -3.10
CA LEU A 156 -11.82 -2.53 -3.22
C LEU A 156 -12.39 -2.54 -4.63
N SER A 157 -13.69 -2.35 -4.73
CA SER A 157 -14.39 -2.16 -5.99
C SER A 157 -15.53 -1.14 -5.84
N ARG A 158 -16.04 -0.64 -6.96
CA ARG A 158 -17.23 0.22 -6.98
C ARG A 158 -18.47 -0.64 -6.79
N ARG A 159 -19.45 -0.14 -6.02
CA ARG A 159 -20.70 -0.86 -5.73
C ARG A 159 -21.45 -1.29 -7.00
N ASP A 160 -21.55 -0.40 -7.97
CA ASP A 160 -22.26 -0.64 -9.24
C ASP A 160 -21.56 -1.69 -10.11
N TYR A 161 -20.22 -1.70 -10.13
CA TYR A 161 -19.44 -2.73 -10.82
C TYR A 161 -19.70 -4.11 -10.23
N LEU A 162 -19.69 -4.23 -8.90
CA LEU A 162 -20.00 -5.49 -8.21
C LEU A 162 -21.40 -6.01 -8.52
N ALA A 163 -22.38 -5.10 -8.62
CA ALA A 163 -23.75 -5.47 -8.95
C ALA A 163 -23.89 -6.01 -10.39
N GLN A 164 -23.08 -5.51 -11.32
CA GLN A 164 -23.13 -5.86 -12.75
C GLN A 164 -22.19 -7.01 -13.14
N HIS A 165 -21.08 -7.17 -12.41
CA HIS A 165 -19.95 -8.03 -12.77
C HIS A 165 -19.46 -8.90 -11.59
N GLY A 166 -20.39 -9.36 -10.75
CA GLY A 166 -20.08 -10.18 -9.58
C GLY A 166 -19.49 -11.57 -9.91
N ASP A 167 -19.71 -12.07 -11.12
CA ASP A 167 -19.03 -13.25 -11.68
C ASP A 167 -17.54 -12.99 -11.93
N ILE A 168 -17.21 -11.87 -12.59
CA ILE A 168 -15.82 -11.46 -12.83
C ILE A 168 -15.10 -11.24 -11.50
N MET A 169 -15.74 -10.56 -10.54
CA MET A 169 -15.14 -10.35 -9.22
C MET A 169 -14.85 -11.65 -8.47
N ARG A 170 -15.77 -12.63 -8.52
CA ARG A 170 -15.56 -13.95 -7.91
C ARG A 170 -14.40 -14.70 -8.56
N CYS A 171 -14.31 -14.67 -9.89
CA CYS A 171 -13.17 -15.26 -10.60
C CYS A 171 -11.86 -14.59 -10.17
N LEU A 172 -11.81 -13.26 -10.18
CA LEU A 172 -10.62 -12.49 -9.78
C LEU A 172 -10.16 -12.82 -8.36
N LEU A 173 -11.07 -12.85 -7.39
CA LEU A 173 -10.73 -13.19 -6.00
C LEU A 173 -10.25 -14.65 -5.86
N THR A 174 -10.82 -15.57 -6.64
CA THR A 174 -10.37 -16.98 -6.67
C THR A 174 -8.94 -17.08 -7.20
N GLU A 175 -8.63 -16.36 -8.28
CA GLU A 175 -7.30 -16.37 -8.87
C GLU A 175 -6.25 -15.69 -7.97
N LEU A 176 -6.63 -14.60 -7.27
CA LEU A 176 -5.77 -13.98 -6.25
C LEU A 176 -5.50 -14.94 -5.07
N THR A 177 -6.49 -15.75 -4.71
CA THR A 177 -6.36 -16.80 -3.69
C THR A 177 -5.37 -17.89 -4.13
N HIS A 178 -5.52 -18.41 -5.35
CA HIS A 178 -4.56 -19.36 -5.93
C HIS A 178 -3.14 -18.79 -5.99
N THR A 179 -3.02 -17.52 -6.34
CA THR A 179 -1.72 -16.82 -6.38
C THR A 179 -1.07 -16.72 -5.01
N GLY A 180 -1.82 -16.38 -3.96
CA GLY A 180 -1.29 -16.39 -2.60
C GLY A 180 -0.82 -17.78 -2.15
N GLN A 181 -1.55 -18.81 -2.55
CA GLN A 181 -1.21 -20.22 -2.31
C GLN A 181 0.10 -20.60 -3.00
N PHE A 182 0.29 -20.15 -4.24
CA PHE A 182 1.52 -20.35 -4.99
C PHE A 182 2.70 -19.66 -4.30
N ILE A 183 2.56 -18.39 -3.92
CA ILE A 183 3.64 -17.64 -3.25
C ILE A 183 4.04 -18.31 -1.92
N ASP A 184 3.06 -18.81 -1.17
CA ASP A 184 3.30 -19.52 0.09
C ASP A 184 4.05 -20.85 -0.12
N SER A 185 3.72 -21.60 -1.16
CA SER A 185 4.28 -22.94 -1.44
C SER A 185 5.57 -22.91 -2.28
N HIS A 186 5.81 -21.86 -3.05
CA HIS A 186 6.93 -21.73 -4.01
C HIS A 186 7.75 -20.45 -3.76
N ARG A 187 8.09 -20.19 -2.49
CA ARG A 187 8.75 -18.96 -2.01
C ARG A 187 9.94 -18.49 -2.85
N GLY A 188 10.90 -19.37 -3.10
CA GLY A 188 12.09 -19.00 -3.88
C GLY A 188 11.75 -18.65 -5.34
N GLU A 189 10.76 -19.32 -5.92
CA GLU A 189 10.30 -19.01 -7.27
C GLU A 189 9.53 -17.69 -7.32
N ALA A 190 8.60 -17.49 -6.39
CA ALA A 190 7.87 -16.24 -6.23
C ALA A 190 8.83 -15.06 -6.00
N ALA A 191 9.85 -15.23 -5.16
CA ALA A 191 10.88 -14.22 -4.93
C ALA A 191 11.66 -13.88 -6.20
N ARG A 192 12.03 -14.87 -7.03
CA ARG A 192 12.68 -14.62 -8.34
C ARG A 192 11.76 -13.86 -9.30
N LEU A 193 10.48 -14.23 -9.38
CA LEU A 193 9.51 -13.55 -10.22
C LEU A 193 9.31 -12.09 -9.79
N LEU A 194 9.17 -11.87 -8.48
CA LEU A 194 9.01 -10.53 -7.89
C LEU A 194 10.28 -9.69 -8.05
N SER A 195 11.45 -10.29 -7.84
CA SER A 195 12.77 -9.66 -8.04
C SER A 195 12.96 -9.19 -9.48
N ALA A 196 12.65 -10.05 -10.46
CA ALA A 196 12.75 -9.69 -11.88
C ALA A 196 11.86 -8.51 -12.24
N GLU A 197 10.68 -8.42 -11.62
CA GLU A 197 9.75 -7.34 -11.87
C GLU A 197 10.14 -6.03 -11.19
N LEU A 198 10.49 -6.10 -9.91
CA LEU A 198 10.76 -4.92 -9.11
C LEU A 198 12.18 -4.42 -9.28
N GLY A 199 13.10 -5.23 -9.84
CA GLY A 199 14.52 -4.90 -9.88
C GLY A 199 15.14 -4.82 -8.49
N ILE A 200 14.61 -5.59 -7.53
CA ILE A 200 15.16 -5.76 -6.17
C ILE A 200 15.80 -7.14 -6.06
N ASP A 201 16.76 -7.33 -5.15
CA ASP A 201 17.44 -8.61 -5.00
C ASP A 201 16.51 -9.72 -4.51
N ALA A 202 16.64 -10.94 -5.07
CA ALA A 202 15.77 -12.06 -4.75
C ALA A 202 15.76 -12.45 -3.25
N PRO A 203 16.89 -12.41 -2.52
CA PRO A 203 16.86 -12.59 -1.06
C PRO A 203 16.01 -11.55 -0.32
N VAL A 204 15.96 -10.30 -0.79
CA VAL A 204 15.10 -9.24 -0.23
C VAL A 204 13.63 -9.56 -0.52
N ALA A 205 13.32 -10.02 -1.74
CA ALA A 205 11.97 -10.45 -2.10
C ALA A 205 11.49 -11.68 -1.32
N GLU A 206 12.40 -12.58 -0.92
CA GLU A 206 12.08 -13.78 -0.13
C GLU A 206 11.84 -13.50 1.37
N HIS A 207 12.48 -12.45 1.91
CA HIS A 207 12.31 -12.01 3.31
C HIS A 207 11.11 -11.07 3.50
N GLY A 208 10.52 -10.58 2.42
CA GLY A 208 9.32 -9.75 2.45
C GLY A 208 8.12 -10.45 3.10
N PRO A 209 7.09 -9.69 3.52
CA PRO A 209 5.91 -10.22 4.18
C PRO A 209 5.21 -11.20 3.29
N ARG A 210 4.74 -12.27 3.92
CA ARG A 210 3.93 -13.31 3.30
C ARG A 210 2.64 -12.66 2.77
N PRO A 211 2.38 -12.64 1.45
CA PRO A 211 1.10 -12.19 0.94
C PRO A 211 0.07 -13.24 1.31
N PRO A 212 -0.81 -12.98 2.28
CA PRO A 212 -1.73 -13.98 2.72
C PRO A 212 -2.97 -13.96 1.82
N GLN A 213 -3.71 -15.07 1.85
CA GLN A 213 -4.94 -15.27 1.10
C GLN A 213 -5.93 -14.12 1.28
N PRO A 214 -6.47 -13.52 0.19
CA PRO A 214 -7.58 -12.59 0.30
C PRO A 214 -8.75 -13.29 0.98
N SER A 215 -9.10 -12.88 2.19
CA SER A 215 -10.30 -13.37 2.86
C SER A 215 -11.49 -12.56 2.35
N PRO A 216 -12.58 -13.19 1.89
CA PRO A 216 -13.74 -12.47 1.41
C PRO A 216 -14.29 -11.57 2.53
N ALA A 217 -14.71 -10.35 2.17
CA ALA A 217 -15.51 -9.55 3.08
C ALA A 217 -16.83 -10.29 3.34
N ALA A 218 -17.28 -10.40 4.60
CA ALA A 218 -18.54 -11.06 4.93
C ALA A 218 -19.71 -10.43 4.15
N ASP A 219 -20.48 -11.28 3.47
CA ASP A 219 -21.82 -11.13 2.88
C ASP A 219 -22.32 -9.76 2.38
N GLY A 220 -21.48 -8.87 1.84
CA GLY A 220 -21.96 -7.60 1.26
C GLY A 220 -22.68 -6.68 2.26
N SER A 221 -22.69 -7.02 3.55
CA SER A 221 -23.22 -6.23 4.64
C SER A 221 -22.07 -5.85 5.58
N VAL A 222 -21.61 -4.61 5.40
CA VAL A 222 -20.93 -3.74 6.38
C VAL A 222 -20.25 -4.45 7.56
N GLY A 223 -18.95 -4.71 7.41
CA GLY A 223 -18.00 -4.50 8.50
C GLY A 223 -17.41 -3.11 8.33
N ASP A 224 -18.10 -2.08 8.80
CA ASP A 224 -17.48 -0.78 9.10
C ASP A 224 -16.39 -1.05 10.15
N PRO A 225 -15.09 -1.01 9.80
CA PRO A 225 -14.05 -1.04 10.81
C PRO A 225 -14.02 0.37 11.38
N ARG A 226 -15.05 0.71 12.15
CA ARG A 226 -15.00 1.86 13.04
C ARG A 226 -13.78 1.61 13.93
N PRO A 227 -12.75 2.47 13.90
CA PRO A 227 -11.69 2.41 14.89
C PRO A 227 -12.36 2.36 16.25
N ALA A 228 -11.92 1.42 17.10
CA ALA A 228 -12.37 1.33 18.48
C ALA A 228 -12.40 2.74 19.09
N ASP A 229 -13.49 3.06 19.77
CA ASP A 229 -13.88 4.38 20.26
C ASP A 229 -12.78 5.05 21.10
N HIS A 230 -11.81 5.69 20.43
CA HIS A 230 -10.78 6.50 21.02
C HIS A 230 -10.95 7.94 20.53
N ARG A 231 -11.70 8.69 21.33
CA ARG A 231 -11.70 10.16 21.48
C ARG A 231 -11.73 10.96 20.17
N ARG A 232 -12.96 11.32 19.77
CA ARG A 232 -13.31 12.47 18.91
C ARG A 232 -12.57 13.75 19.33
N SER A 233 -11.38 14.03 18.80
CA SER A 233 -10.82 15.38 18.92
C SER A 233 -9.87 15.83 17.81
N LEU A 234 -9.32 14.96 16.95
CA LEU A 234 -8.28 15.38 16.00
C LEU A 234 -8.71 15.47 14.53
N LEU A 235 -9.90 14.98 14.19
CA LEU A 235 -10.41 15.00 12.82
C LEU A 235 -11.73 15.79 12.75
N ARG A 236 -11.64 17.13 12.74
CA ARG A 236 -12.73 17.96 12.22
C ARG A 236 -12.43 18.27 10.74
N PRO A 237 -13.31 17.92 9.79
CA PRO A 237 -13.11 18.26 8.40
C PRO A 237 -13.32 19.76 8.21
N ARG A 238 -12.25 20.51 7.91
CA ARG A 238 -12.39 21.75 7.14
C ARG A 238 -12.27 21.37 5.66
N ALA A 239 -13.25 21.79 4.87
CA ALA A 239 -13.33 21.55 3.43
C ALA A 239 -11.97 21.78 2.75
N TYR A 240 -11.43 20.70 2.18
CA TYR A 240 -10.12 20.69 1.53
C TYR A 240 -10.27 21.19 0.10
N ARG A 241 -9.89 22.45 -0.16
CA ARG A 241 -9.80 23.02 -1.51
C ARG A 241 -8.40 22.72 -2.05
N GLN A 242 -8.28 21.81 -3.00
CA GLN A 242 -7.08 21.75 -3.83
C GLN A 242 -7.08 22.99 -4.73
N THR A 243 -6.20 23.96 -4.45
CA THR A 243 -5.89 25.04 -5.39
C THR A 243 -4.47 24.81 -5.91
N GLY A 244 -4.38 24.24 -7.12
CA GLY A 244 -3.19 24.23 -7.97
C GLY A 244 -3.56 24.81 -9.34
N PRO A 245 -2.63 25.48 -10.06
CA PRO A 245 -2.94 26.22 -11.27
C PRO A 245 -3.36 25.29 -12.42
N GLY A 246 -4.40 25.70 -13.15
CA GLY A 246 -5.10 24.87 -14.12
C GLY A 246 -4.22 24.28 -15.23
N ALA A 247 -4.28 22.96 -15.37
CA ALA A 247 -3.78 22.25 -16.54
C ALA A 247 -4.93 22.08 -17.54
N ARG A 248 -4.78 22.69 -18.71
CA ARG A 248 -5.67 22.54 -19.87
C ARG A 248 -5.63 21.10 -20.36
N SER A 249 -6.78 20.61 -20.84
CA SER A 249 -6.96 19.32 -21.50
C SER A 249 -5.95 19.12 -22.63
N GLY A 250 -5.10 18.11 -22.50
CA GLY A 250 -4.20 17.65 -23.55
C GLY A 250 -4.25 16.13 -23.62
N VAL A 251 -4.73 15.60 -24.74
CA VAL A 251 -4.71 14.18 -25.08
C VAL A 251 -3.24 13.73 -25.14
N VAL A 252 -2.82 12.81 -24.26
CA VAL A 252 -1.46 12.24 -24.29
C VAL A 252 -1.51 10.84 -24.89
N ARG A 253 -0.91 10.71 -26.09
CA ARG A 253 -0.59 9.44 -26.75
C ARG A 253 0.46 8.68 -25.95
N ARG A 254 0.34 7.34 -25.95
CA ARG A 254 1.29 6.33 -25.41
C ARG A 254 2.73 6.82 -25.37
N THR A 255 3.26 7.02 -24.17
CA THR A 255 4.69 7.10 -23.91
C THR A 255 5.12 5.92 -23.05
N ARG A 256 6.24 5.33 -23.46
CA ARG A 256 6.97 4.21 -22.84
C ARG A 256 6.99 4.33 -21.31
N ALA A 257 6.53 3.29 -20.61
CA ALA A 257 6.60 3.21 -19.16
C ALA A 257 8.07 3.28 -18.70
N GLY A 258 8.43 4.36 -17.99
CA GLY A 258 9.59 4.36 -17.12
C GLY A 258 9.27 3.48 -15.91
N ARG A 259 10.23 2.67 -15.45
CA ARG A 259 10.09 1.85 -14.25
C ARG A 259 9.98 2.78 -13.03
N HIS A 260 8.77 3.02 -12.57
CA HIS A 260 8.52 3.62 -11.27
C HIS A 260 8.07 2.49 -10.36
N GLN A 261 8.88 2.15 -9.34
CA GLN A 261 8.47 1.20 -8.31
C GLN A 261 7.27 1.79 -7.55
N THR A 262 6.12 1.16 -7.71
CA THR A 262 4.92 1.45 -6.94
C THR A 262 4.68 0.29 -5.95
N ALA A 263 4.32 0.62 -4.70
CA ALA A 263 4.41 -0.35 -3.60
C ALA A 263 3.27 -0.29 -2.59
N ASP A 264 2.21 0.51 -2.80
CA ASP A 264 1.00 0.43 -1.94
C ASP A 264 -0.01 -0.61 -2.47
N GLY A 265 0.35 -1.35 -3.52
CA GLY A 265 -0.40 -2.51 -3.98
C GLY A 265 0.20 -3.77 -3.39
N GLY A 266 -0.59 -4.55 -2.65
CA GLY A 266 -0.20 -5.83 -2.09
C GLY A 266 0.54 -6.71 -3.11
N GLN A 267 1.50 -7.51 -2.66
CA GLN A 267 2.38 -8.30 -3.55
C GLN A 267 1.57 -9.16 -4.54
N LEU A 268 0.37 -9.63 -4.14
CA LEU A 268 -0.57 -10.35 -5.00
C LEU A 268 -0.96 -9.58 -6.27
N ALA A 269 -1.15 -8.26 -6.19
CA ALA A 269 -1.49 -7.44 -7.35
C ALA A 269 -0.36 -7.40 -8.40
N LYS A 270 0.90 -7.61 -7.98
CA LYS A 270 2.06 -7.66 -8.89
C LYS A 270 2.16 -9.00 -9.62
N PHE A 271 1.65 -10.06 -9.01
CA PHE A 271 1.48 -11.35 -9.68
C PHE A 271 0.25 -11.38 -10.58
N ALA A 272 -0.63 -10.39 -10.48
CA ALA A 272 -1.95 -10.46 -11.08
C ALA A 272 -1.94 -10.42 -12.62
N ARG A 273 -0.86 -9.94 -13.22
CA ARG A 273 -0.59 -10.03 -14.68
C ARG A 273 -0.29 -11.44 -15.18
N TYR A 274 0.03 -12.36 -14.27
CA TYR A 274 0.23 -13.78 -14.56
C TYR A 274 -1.05 -14.59 -14.34
N LEU A 275 -2.15 -13.94 -13.94
CA LEU A 275 -3.43 -14.61 -13.81
C LEU A 275 -3.98 -14.97 -15.19
N PRO A 276 -4.59 -16.16 -15.33
CA PRO A 276 -5.27 -16.53 -16.56
C PRO A 276 -6.45 -15.60 -16.84
N ASP A 277 -6.82 -15.48 -18.10
CA ASP A 277 -7.97 -14.68 -18.51
C ASP A 277 -9.26 -15.37 -18.05
N CYS A 278 -10.00 -14.71 -17.14
CA CYS A 278 -11.31 -15.16 -16.64
C CYS A 278 -12.42 -15.21 -17.72
N SER A 279 -12.11 -15.07 -19.01
CA SER A 279 -13.06 -14.97 -20.12
C SER A 279 -13.45 -16.31 -20.76
N GLY A 280 -12.97 -17.44 -20.26
CA GLY A 280 -13.38 -18.77 -20.72
C GLY A 280 -13.04 -19.86 -19.71
N ALA A 281 -14.02 -20.70 -19.37
CA ALA A 281 -13.91 -21.76 -18.38
C ALA A 281 -13.01 -22.93 -18.86
N ASP A 282 -12.05 -23.35 -18.02
CA ASP A 282 -11.84 -24.73 -17.57
C ASP A 282 -10.63 -24.78 -16.60
N SER A 283 -10.89 -25.12 -15.34
CA SER A 283 -9.98 -24.98 -14.20
C SER A 283 -8.96 -26.12 -14.06
N LEU A 284 -8.46 -26.72 -15.15
CA LEU A 284 -7.59 -27.92 -15.08
C LEU A 284 -6.29 -27.87 -15.88
N ASP A 285 -6.01 -26.82 -16.65
CA ASP A 285 -4.72 -26.67 -17.37
C ASP A 285 -3.81 -25.56 -16.79
N LEU A 286 -4.14 -25.03 -15.60
CA LEU A 286 -3.50 -23.84 -15.02
C LEU A 286 -2.03 -24.03 -14.59
N MET A 287 -1.55 -25.26 -14.38
CA MET A 287 -0.18 -25.52 -13.89
C MET A 287 0.83 -25.79 -15.01
N ALA A 288 0.40 -25.87 -16.27
CA ALA A 288 1.26 -26.22 -17.41
C ALA A 288 1.75 -25.01 -18.24
N MET A 289 1.35 -23.78 -17.88
CA MET A 289 1.67 -22.56 -18.66
C MET A 289 2.60 -21.55 -17.97
N LEU A 290 3.25 -21.93 -16.89
CA LEU A 290 4.42 -21.21 -16.40
C LEU A 290 5.67 -21.76 -17.11
N PRO A 291 6.49 -20.93 -17.80
CA PRO A 291 7.73 -21.38 -18.44
C PRO A 291 8.81 -21.79 -17.43
#